data_AF-A0A535P9G7-F1
#
_entry.id   AF-A0A535P9G7-F1
#
_cell.length_a   1.000
_cell.length_b   1.000
_cell.length_c   1.000
_cell.angle_alpha   90.00
_cell.angle_beta   90.00
_cell.angle_gamma   90.00
#
_symmetry.space_group_name_H-M   'P 1'
#
loop_
_entity.id
_entity.type
_entity.pdbx_description
1 polymer ?
#
loop_
_entity_poly.entity_id
_entity_poly.type
_entity_poly.pdbx_seq_one_letter_code
_entity_poly.pdbx_strand_id
1 'polypeptide(L)'
;MDSAATVARPKGLPQPLTKFVGRDAELRSLKSLLRESRLVTIIGTGGAGKTRLATELVRTASDHWADGAWWIELAGADDVVGTVVATAELPGRGKPIDVVTSWLATRHALLVLDN
;
A
#
# COMPACT_ATOMS: atom_id res chain seq x y z
N MET A 1 5.16 27.28 -16.58
CA MET A 1 4.19 27.18 -15.47
C MET A 1 4.39 25.81 -14.86
N ASP A 2 5.17 25.74 -13.78
CA ASP A 2 5.46 24.49 -13.06
C ASP A 2 4.18 23.94 -12.45
N SER A 3 3.62 22.89 -13.05
CA SER A 3 2.59 22.09 -12.42
C SER A 3 3.29 21.19 -11.41
N ALA A 4 3.40 21.64 -10.17
CA ALA A 4 3.80 20.78 -9.06
C ALA A 4 2.88 19.55 -9.09
N ALA A 5 3.44 18.37 -9.37
CA ALA A 5 2.70 17.14 -9.28
C ALA A 5 2.22 17.01 -7.82
N THR A 6 0.91 17.13 -7.61
CA THR A 6 0.32 16.85 -6.31
C THR A 6 0.58 15.39 -6.01
N VAL A 7 1.57 15.11 -5.18
CA VAL A 7 1.84 13.78 -4.65
C VAL A 7 0.56 13.30 -3.98
N ALA A 8 -0.06 12.25 -4.53
CA ALA A 8 -1.26 11.66 -3.96
C ALA A 8 -0.93 11.15 -2.55
N ARG A 9 -1.52 11.77 -1.52
CA ARG A 9 -1.36 11.31 -0.14
C ARG A 9 -1.89 9.87 -0.02
N PRO A 10 -1.18 8.96 0.66
CA PRO A 10 -1.68 7.61 0.89
C PRO A 10 -3.05 7.61 1.58
N LYS A 11 -4.00 6.82 1.07
CA LYS A 11 -5.33 6.67 1.66
C LYS A 11 -5.31 5.58 2.73
N GLY A 12 -5.95 5.84 3.87
CA GLY A 12 -6.11 4.86 4.97
C GLY A 12 -4.85 4.57 5.79
N LEU A 13 -3.73 5.24 5.51
CA LEU A 13 -2.46 4.95 6.16
C LEU A 13 -2.50 5.23 7.68
N PRO A 14 -2.11 4.26 8.53
CA PRO A 14 -2.02 4.48 9.97
C PRO A 14 -1.10 5.64 10.34
N GLN A 15 -1.41 6.32 11.45
CA GLN A 15 -0.59 7.40 12.01
C GLN A 15 0.03 6.98 13.35
N PRO A 16 1.27 6.46 13.35
CA PRO A 16 1.88 5.97 14.57
C PRO A 16 2.26 7.13 15.50
N LEU A 17 1.99 6.95 16.80
CA LEU A 17 2.23 7.97 17.84
C LEU A 17 3.70 8.11 18.26
N THR A 18 4.55 7.18 17.84
CA THR A 18 5.96 7.13 18.19
C THR A 18 6.83 7.40 16.96
N LYS A 19 8.13 7.67 17.16
CA LYS A 19 9.08 7.74 16.03
C LYS A 19 9.39 6.34 15.50
N PHE A 20 9.68 6.24 14.20
CA PHE A 20 10.24 5.02 13.63
C PHE A 20 11.76 5.03 13.87
N VAL A 21 12.29 3.95 14.43
CA VAL A 21 13.70 3.87 14.85
C VAL A 21 14.31 2.58 14.36
N GLY A 22 15.49 2.68 13.75
CA GLY A 22 16.18 1.55 13.13
C GLY A 22 15.47 1.05 11.87
N ARG A 23 15.98 -0.05 11.31
CA ARG A 23 15.41 -0.75 10.14
C ARG A 23 15.58 -0.04 8.78
N ASP A 24 16.51 0.90 8.67
CA ASP A 24 16.78 1.61 7.41
C ASP A 24 17.26 0.67 6.30
N ALA A 25 17.97 -0.41 6.66
CA ALA A 25 18.43 -1.41 5.70
C ALA A 25 17.24 -2.19 5.11
N GLU A 26 16.31 -2.61 5.95
CA GLU A 26 15.08 -3.29 5.56
C GLU A 26 14.19 -2.39 4.71
N LEU A 27 14.04 -1.11 5.09
CA LEU A 27 13.32 -0.14 4.26
C LEU A 27 13.95 0.03 2.88
N ARG A 28 15.29 0.16 2.79
CA ARG A 28 15.97 0.26 1.49
C ARG A 28 15.76 -1.00 0.65
N SER A 29 15.85 -2.17 1.28
CA SER A 29 15.62 -3.45 0.60
C SER A 29 14.19 -3.54 0.05
N LEU A 30 13.19 -3.21 0.86
CA LEU A 30 11.79 -3.18 0.43
C LEU A 30 11.53 -2.21 -0.72
N LYS A 31 12.16 -1.02 -0.70
CA LYS A 31 12.06 -0.06 -1.81
C LYS A 31 12.68 -0.59 -3.10
N SER A 32 13.78 -1.35 -3.03
CA SER A 32 14.37 -2.00 -4.21
C SER A 32 13.44 -3.09 -4.74
N LEU A 33 12.96 -3.96 -3.84
CA LEU A 33 12.05 -5.05 -4.20
C LEU A 33 10.77 -4.54 -4.86
N LEU A 34 10.20 -3.44 -4.37
CA LEU A 34 9.01 -2.83 -4.99
C LEU A 34 9.25 -2.25 -6.40
N ARG A 35 10.49 -1.92 -6.75
CA ARG A 35 10.85 -1.49 -8.11
C ARG A 35 11.06 -2.66 -9.06
N GLU A 36 11.43 -3.82 -8.52
CA GLU A 36 11.80 -5.01 -9.28
C GLU A 36 10.65 -6.04 -9.37
N SER A 37 9.70 -5.98 -8.43
CA SER A 37 8.63 -6.96 -8.27
C SER A 37 7.26 -6.30 -8.10
N ARG A 38 6.23 -6.90 -8.72
CA ARG A 38 4.83 -6.45 -8.60
C ARG A 38 4.17 -6.85 -7.28
N LEU A 39 4.76 -7.77 -6.53
CA LEU A 39 4.27 -8.27 -5.25
C LEU A 39 5.46 -8.46 -4.32
N VAL A 40 5.35 -7.91 -3.11
CA VAL A 40 6.33 -8.06 -2.03
C VAL A 40 5.58 -8.45 -0.77
N THR A 41 6.04 -9.50 -0.09
CA THR A 41 5.43 -9.98 1.15
C THR A 41 6.39 -9.76 2.31
N ILE A 42 5.91 -9.13 3.39
CA ILE A 42 6.67 -8.96 4.63
C ILE A 42 6.28 -10.09 5.59
N ILE A 43 7.21 -10.99 5.86
CA ILE A 43 7.02 -12.11 6.80
C ILE A 43 7.81 -11.88 8.09
N GLY A 44 7.32 -12.42 9.20
CA GLY A 44 7.96 -12.28 10.50
C GLY A 44 7.02 -12.63 11.65
N THR A 45 7.58 -12.90 12.82
CA THR A 45 6.84 -13.29 14.02
C THR A 45 5.84 -12.22 14.47
N GLY A 46 4.89 -12.61 15.33
CA GLY A 46 4.01 -11.67 16.02
C GLY A 46 4.83 -10.61 16.77
N GLY A 47 4.42 -9.35 16.67
CA GLY A 47 5.13 -8.24 17.33
C GLY A 47 6.43 -7.78 16.65
N ALA A 48 6.87 -8.39 15.55
CA ALA A 48 8.11 -7.99 14.84
C ALA A 48 8.05 -6.61 14.14
N GLY A 49 6.93 -5.87 14.27
CA GLY A 49 6.79 -4.53 13.70
C GLY A 49 6.56 -4.49 12.18
N LYS A 50 5.98 -5.54 11.58
CA LYS A 50 5.69 -5.60 10.13
C LYS A 50 4.80 -4.46 9.65
N THR A 51 3.66 -4.27 10.29
CA THR A 51 2.73 -3.14 10.06
C THR A 51 3.46 -1.80 10.15
N ARG A 52 4.34 -1.64 11.16
CA ARG A 52 5.11 -0.42 11.36
C ARG A 52 6.13 -0.17 10.24
N LEU A 53 6.81 -1.23 9.80
CA LEU A 53 7.75 -1.18 8.66
C LEU A 53 7.02 -0.88 7.34
N ALA A 54 5.88 -1.51 7.08
CA ALA A 54 5.05 -1.25 5.91
C ALA A 54 4.49 0.19 5.92
N THR A 55 4.06 0.68 7.08
CA THR A 55 3.60 2.07 7.24
C THR A 55 4.72 3.05 6.86
N GLU A 56 5.93 2.84 7.37
CA GLU A 56 7.05 3.73 7.07
C GLU A 56 7.52 3.62 5.62
N LEU A 57 7.42 2.43 5.02
CA LEU A 57 7.66 2.23 3.59
C LEU A 57 6.72 3.10 2.76
N VAL A 58 5.41 3.06 3.02
CA VAL A 58 4.42 3.87 2.30
C VAL A 58 4.69 5.37 2.50
N ARG A 59 4.95 5.80 3.74
CA ARG A 59 5.25 7.22 4.06
C ARG A 59 6.46 7.77 3.30
N THR A 60 7.43 6.92 2.98
CA THR A 60 8.70 7.33 2.39
C THR A 60 8.87 6.88 0.94
N ALA A 61 7.85 6.25 0.35
CA ALA A 61 7.85 5.76 -1.03
C ALA A 61 6.59 6.16 -1.82
N SER A 62 5.58 6.77 -1.19
CA SER A 62 4.33 7.21 -1.83
C SER A 62 4.53 7.96 -3.14
N ASP A 63 5.56 8.80 -3.18
CA ASP A 63 5.82 9.71 -4.30
C ASP A 63 6.26 8.98 -5.58
N HIS A 64 6.62 7.69 -5.48
CA HIS A 64 6.97 6.87 -6.64
C HIS A 64 5.73 6.30 -7.34
N TRP A 65 4.56 6.32 -6.69
CA TRP A 65 3.32 5.74 -7.20
C TRP A 65 2.44 6.86 -7.72
N ALA A 66 2.55 7.14 -9.02
CA ALA A 66 1.89 8.27 -9.67
C ALA A 66 0.36 8.27 -9.50
N ASP A 67 -0.23 7.08 -9.41
CA ASP A 67 -1.67 6.93 -9.20
C ASP A 67 -2.05 6.84 -7.72
N GLY A 68 -1.08 6.77 -6.80
CA GLY A 68 -1.28 6.80 -5.36
C GLY A 68 -1.00 5.48 -4.64
N ALA A 69 -1.21 5.50 -3.32
CA ALA A 69 -1.04 4.35 -2.44
C ALA A 69 -2.25 4.18 -1.52
N TRP A 70 -2.65 2.93 -1.27
CA TRP A 70 -3.78 2.58 -0.42
C TRP A 70 -3.37 1.56 0.64
N TRP A 71 -3.78 1.83 1.87
CA TRP A 71 -3.69 0.88 2.97
C TRP A 71 -5.04 0.18 3.14
N ILE A 72 -5.03 -1.14 3.10
CA ILE A 72 -6.20 -2.00 3.25
C ILE A 72 -5.99 -2.89 4.47
N GLU A 73 -6.78 -2.63 5.51
CA GLU A 73 -6.82 -3.46 6.71
C GLU A 73 -7.68 -4.70 6.44
N LEU A 74 -7.11 -5.89 6.62
CA LEU A 74 -7.77 -7.17 6.40
C LEU A 74 -8.16 -7.89 7.69
N ALA A 75 -7.88 -7.31 8.86
CA ALA A 75 -8.29 -7.88 10.14
C ALA A 75 -9.81 -8.15 10.16
N GLY A 76 -10.17 -9.44 10.19
CA GLY A 76 -11.58 -9.89 10.18
C GLY A 76 -12.28 -9.83 8.82
N ALA A 77 -11.55 -9.66 7.72
CA ALA A 77 -12.12 -9.68 6.38
C ALA A 77 -12.38 -11.11 5.87
N ASP A 78 -13.64 -11.43 5.59
CA ASP A 78 -14.02 -12.71 4.95
C ASP A 78 -13.87 -12.69 3.42
N ASP A 79 -14.02 -11.51 2.81
CA ASP A 79 -13.80 -11.26 1.36
C ASP A 79 -12.73 -10.18 1.17
N VAL A 80 -11.48 -10.62 1.02
CA VAL A 80 -10.33 -9.73 0.81
C VAL A 80 -10.53 -8.84 -0.42
N VAL A 81 -11.05 -9.38 -1.52
CA VAL A 81 -11.14 -8.63 -2.77
C VAL A 81 -12.27 -7.60 -2.71
N GLY A 82 -13.41 -7.97 -2.11
CA GLY A 82 -14.49 -7.04 -1.78
C GLY A 82 -14.03 -5.92 -0.87
N THR A 83 -13.25 -6.23 0.17
CA THR A 83 -12.66 -5.21 1.07
C THR A 83 -11.76 -4.24 0.30
N VAL A 84 -10.93 -4.71 -0.63
CA VAL A 84 -10.10 -3.83 -1.48
C VAL A 84 -10.97 -2.87 -2.28
N VAL A 85 -12.03 -3.37 -2.95
CA VAL A 85 -12.95 -2.53 -3.74
C VAL A 85 -13.61 -1.47 -2.86
N ALA A 86 -14.10 -1.87 -1.68
CA ALA A 86 -14.79 -0.98 -0.76
C ALA A 86 -13.85 0.08 -0.16
N THR A 87 -12.71 -0.32 0.41
CA THR A 87 -11.78 0.58 1.09
C THR A 87 -11.07 1.52 0.13
N ALA A 88 -10.73 1.07 -1.08
CA ALA A 88 -10.11 1.93 -2.09
C ALA A 88 -11.12 2.73 -2.92
N GLU A 89 -12.43 2.53 -2.68
CA GLU A 89 -13.54 3.16 -3.39
C GLU A 89 -13.43 2.97 -4.91
N LEU A 90 -13.12 1.75 -5.35
CA LEU A 90 -12.80 1.49 -6.74
C LEU A 90 -14.06 1.62 -7.62
N PRO A 91 -13.99 2.39 -8.73
CA PRO A 91 -15.11 2.48 -9.66
C PRO A 91 -15.22 1.21 -10.49
N GLY A 92 -16.43 0.69 -10.65
CA GLY A 92 -16.69 -0.48 -11.49
C GLY A 92 -17.96 -1.22 -11.09
N ARG A 93 -18.32 -2.24 -11.89
CA ARG A 93 -19.43 -3.16 -11.63
C ARG A 93 -19.00 -4.57 -12.01
N GLY A 94 -19.58 -5.57 -11.37
CA GLY A 94 -19.26 -6.98 -11.62
C GLY A 94 -18.60 -7.65 -10.42
N LYS A 95 -17.84 -8.73 -10.66
CA LYS A 95 -17.13 -9.42 -9.58
C LYS A 95 -16.01 -8.52 -9.03
N PRO A 96 -15.76 -8.50 -7.71
CA PRO A 96 -14.72 -7.66 -7.12
C PRO A 96 -13.35 -7.80 -7.79
N ILE A 97 -12.96 -9.02 -8.17
CA ILE A 97 -11.68 -9.28 -8.84
C ILE A 97 -11.58 -8.62 -10.22
N ASP A 98 -12.68 -8.56 -10.97
CA ASP A 98 -12.71 -7.92 -12.29
C ASP A 98 -12.58 -6.40 -12.15
N VAL A 99 -13.19 -5.83 -11.11
CA VAL A 99 -13.07 -4.40 -10.77
C VAL A 99 -11.63 -4.04 -10.39
N VAL A 100 -11.02 -4.79 -9.47
CA VAL A 100 -9.64 -4.56 -9.01
C VAL A 100 -8.65 -4.70 -10.16
N THR A 101 -8.74 -5.77 -10.95
CA THR A 101 -7.81 -6.02 -12.06
C THR A 101 -7.92 -4.98 -13.16
N SER A 102 -9.15 -4.61 -13.56
CA SER A 102 -9.37 -3.55 -14.56
C SER A 102 -8.85 -2.19 -14.09
N TRP A 103 -9.04 -1.88 -12.81
CA TRP A 103 -8.56 -0.64 -12.23
C TRP A 103 -7.03 -0.59 -12.16
N LEU A 104 -6.37 -1.68 -11.74
CA LEU A 104 -4.91 -1.79 -11.66
C LEU A 104 -4.22 -1.86 -13.03
N ALA A 105 -4.89 -2.38 -14.06
CA ALA A 105 -4.30 -2.63 -15.38
C ALA A 105 -3.71 -1.37 -16.05
N THR A 106 -4.17 -0.19 -15.66
CA THR A 106 -3.78 1.10 -16.27
C THR A 106 -3.09 2.05 -15.28
N ARG A 107 -2.72 1.56 -14.09
CA ARG A 107 -2.23 2.40 -12.99
C ARG A 107 -0.88 1.94 -12.44
N HIS A 108 -0.06 2.91 -12.11
CA HIS A 108 1.11 2.77 -11.25
C HIS A 108 0.73 3.12 -9.81
N ALA A 109 0.05 2.18 -9.15
CA ALA A 109 -0.48 2.30 -7.80
C ALA A 109 0.14 1.27 -6.85
N LEU A 110 0.21 1.61 -5.56
CA LEU A 110 0.59 0.69 -4.48
C LEU A 110 -0.63 0.29 -3.65
N LEU A 111 -0.88 -1.01 -3.52
CA LEU A 111 -1.81 -1.56 -2.53
C LEU A 111 -1.01 -2.23 -1.41
N VAL A 112 -1.28 -1.84 -0.17
CA VAL A 112 -0.76 -2.52 1.03
C VAL A 112 -1.90 -3.24 1.70
N LEU A 113 -1.75 -4.56 1.83
CA LEU A 113 -2.70 -5.44 2.50
C LEU A 113 -2.09 -5.82 3.85
N ASP A 114 -2.64 -5.29 4.94
CA ASP A 114 -2.19 -5.59 6.32
C ASP A 114 -3.25 -6.43 7.04
N ASN A 115 -2.84 -7.23 8.03
CA ASN A 115 -3.70 -8.18 8.75
C ASN A 115 -3.61 -8.00 10.26
#